data_AF-A0A0Q7QML4-F1
#
_entry.id   AF-A0A0Q7QML4-F1
#
_cell.length_a   1.000
_cell.length_b   1.000
_cell.length_c   1.000
_cell.angle_alpha   90.00
_cell.angle_beta   90.00
_cell.angle_gamma   90.00
#
_symmetry.space_group_name_H-M   'P 1'
#
loop_
_entity.id
_entity.type
_entity.pdbx_description
1 polymer ?
#
loop_
_entity_poly.entity_id
_entity_poly.type
_entity_poly.pdbx_seq_one_letter_code
_entity_poly.pdbx_strand_id
1 'polypeptide(L)'
;MPDVTVPVPDDRVAEFYGFFSAWLAGEDAPASPAASVAVAPWGQSDDDLGKAQVVWSKLSERATAMFELLLDEPGNKVSGEEIADRLGIPNGKYGVAGVLAWPGRHANAVGRPLPVQYDDGPVGGSASYWIAPATAAIFNSARSAINGGEGNA
;
A
#
# COMPACT_ATOMS: atom_id res chain seq x y z
N MET A 1 7.41 32.72 -14.96
CA MET A 1 7.33 31.25 -15.01
C MET A 1 8.64 30.72 -14.45
N PRO A 2 8.62 29.80 -13.48
CA PRO A 2 9.85 29.16 -13.02
C PRO A 2 10.45 28.34 -14.17
N ASP A 3 11.78 28.35 -14.26
CA ASP A 3 12.50 27.46 -15.17
C ASP A 3 12.73 26.11 -14.47
N VAL A 4 12.41 25.01 -15.14
CA VAL A 4 12.43 23.66 -14.57
C VAL A 4 13.15 22.73 -15.54
N THR A 5 14.25 22.13 -15.10
CA THR A 5 15.02 21.14 -15.87
C THR A 5 14.90 19.78 -15.18
N VAL A 6 14.57 18.73 -15.96
CA VAL A 6 14.42 17.36 -15.46
C VAL A 6 15.28 16.41 -16.31
N PRO A 7 16.19 15.63 -15.71
CA PRO A 7 16.91 14.58 -16.43
C PRO A 7 15.97 13.40 -16.71
N VAL A 8 15.82 13.03 -17.98
CA VAL A 8 14.98 11.91 -18.43
C VAL A 8 15.88 10.82 -19.02
N PRO A 9 15.76 9.56 -18.60
CA PRO A 9 16.46 8.44 -19.24
C PRO A 9 16.09 8.33 -20.73
N ASP A 10 17.09 8.04 -21.58
CA ASP A 10 16.93 8.00 -23.04
C ASP A 10 15.79 7.07 -23.51
N ASP A 11 15.58 5.95 -22.82
CA ASP A 11 14.54 4.96 -23.11
C ASP A 11 13.12 5.42 -22.73
N ARG A 12 13.00 6.52 -21.98
CA ARG A 12 11.71 7.07 -21.50
C ARG A 12 11.35 8.43 -22.08
N VAL A 13 12.17 8.97 -22.99
CA VAL A 13 11.95 10.29 -23.59
C VAL A 13 10.60 10.36 -24.33
N ALA A 14 10.24 9.32 -25.08
CA ALA A 14 8.97 9.27 -25.81
C ALA A 14 7.76 9.27 -24.85
N GLU A 15 7.84 8.51 -23.75
CA GLU A 15 6.81 8.44 -22.72
C GLU A 15 6.64 9.80 -22.01
N PHE A 16 7.75 10.45 -21.64
CA PHE A 16 7.76 11.78 -21.05
C PHE A 16 7.03 12.81 -21.93
N TYR A 17 7.31 12.83 -23.24
CA TYR A 17 6.61 13.75 -24.15
C TYR A 17 5.12 13.46 -24.25
N GLY A 18 4.70 12.19 -24.24
CA GLY A 18 3.29 11.81 -24.22
C GLY A 18 2.57 12.34 -22.98
N PHE A 19 3.17 12.16 -21.80
CA PHE A 19 2.65 12.69 -20.54
C PHE A 19 2.56 14.21 -20.55
N PHE A 20 3.63 14.88 -20.99
CA PHE A 20 3.70 16.33 -20.99
C PHE A 20 2.68 16.95 -21.97
N SER A 21 2.46 16.32 -23.13
CA SER A 21 1.45 16.79 -24.08
C SER A 21 0.02 16.63 -23.56
N ALA A 22 -0.31 15.51 -22.91
CA ALA A 22 -1.64 15.28 -22.34
C ALA A 22 -1.93 16.26 -21.19
N TRP A 23 -0.93 16.48 -20.33
CA TRP A 23 -1.01 17.46 -19.25
C TRP A 23 -1.23 18.90 -19.77
N LEU A 24 -0.53 19.32 -20.83
CA LEU A 24 -0.76 20.62 -21.47
C LEU A 24 -2.14 20.75 -22.13
N ALA A 25 -2.72 19.65 -22.59
CA ALA A 25 -4.06 19.63 -23.18
C ALA A 25 -5.20 19.75 -22.16
N GLY A 26 -4.88 19.69 -20.85
CA GLY A 26 -5.89 19.72 -19.79
C GLY A 26 -6.69 18.43 -19.66
N GLU A 27 -6.22 17.34 -20.29
CA GLU A 27 -6.71 16.00 -20.01
C GLU A 27 -6.17 15.60 -18.63
N ASP A 28 -7.00 14.97 -17.79
CA ASP A 28 -6.49 14.30 -16.59
C ASP A 28 -5.32 13.44 -17.04
N ALA A 29 -4.14 13.68 -16.46
CA ALA A 29 -2.93 12.97 -16.83
C ALA A 29 -3.28 11.47 -16.92
N PRO A 30 -2.97 10.78 -18.04
CA PRO A 30 -3.27 9.37 -18.14
C PRO A 30 -2.68 8.73 -16.90
N ALA A 31 -3.48 7.91 -16.19
CA ALA A 31 -3.01 7.21 -15.01
C ALA A 31 -1.62 6.64 -15.32
N SER A 32 -0.64 6.96 -14.47
CA SER A 32 0.75 6.52 -14.62
C SER A 32 0.79 5.10 -15.20
N PRO A 33 1.64 4.79 -16.19
CA PRO A 33 1.70 3.46 -16.77
C PRO A 33 2.55 2.59 -15.83
N ALA A 34 2.23 2.58 -14.54
CA ALA A 34 2.12 1.32 -13.87
C ALA A 34 1.00 0.59 -14.63
N ALA A 35 1.37 -0.10 -15.71
CA ALA A 35 0.50 -1.01 -16.40
C ALA A 35 -0.21 -1.81 -15.32
N SER A 36 -1.51 -1.53 -15.15
CA SER A 36 -2.42 -2.34 -14.36
C SER A 36 -2.55 -3.66 -15.12
N VAL A 37 -1.49 -4.48 -15.08
CA VAL A 37 -1.69 -5.92 -15.02
C VAL A 37 -2.61 -6.05 -13.83
N ALA A 38 -3.87 -6.45 -14.05
CA ALA A 38 -4.84 -6.57 -12.98
C ALA A 38 -4.26 -7.54 -11.95
N VAL A 39 -3.63 -6.99 -10.91
CA VAL A 39 -2.93 -7.80 -9.91
C VAL A 39 -4.05 -8.48 -9.15
N ALA A 40 -4.11 -9.81 -9.29
CA ALA A 40 -5.21 -10.57 -8.74
C ALA A 40 -5.30 -10.32 -7.22
N PRO A 41 -6.51 -10.05 -6.71
CA PRO A 41 -6.72 -9.72 -5.30
C PRO A 41 -6.25 -10.88 -4.41
N TRP A 42 -6.04 -10.58 -3.13
CA TRP A 42 -5.73 -11.60 -2.12
C TRP A 42 -6.85 -12.64 -2.04
N GLY A 43 -6.51 -13.89 -2.33
CA GLY A 43 -7.40 -15.03 -2.21
C GLY A 43 -7.21 -15.79 -0.90
N GLN A 44 -7.83 -16.97 -0.81
CA GLN A 44 -7.77 -17.88 0.34
C GLN A 44 -7.04 -19.19 0.01
N SER A 45 -6.18 -19.18 -1.01
CA SER A 45 -5.43 -20.38 -1.41
C SER A 45 -4.19 -20.59 -0.53
N ASP A 46 -3.64 -21.80 -0.52
CA ASP A 46 -2.37 -22.09 0.17
C ASP A 46 -1.20 -21.26 -0.40
N ASP A 47 -1.24 -20.98 -1.71
CA ASP A 47 -0.29 -20.07 -2.37
C ASP A 47 -0.42 -18.63 -1.83
N ASP A 48 -1.66 -18.15 -1.66
CA ASP A 48 -1.91 -16.84 -1.04
C ASP A 48 -1.44 -16.76 0.41
N LEU A 49 -1.62 -17.85 1.17
CA LEU A 49 -1.12 -17.94 2.54
C LEU A 49 0.40 -17.83 2.56
N GLY A 50 1.11 -18.59 1.72
CA GLY A 50 2.57 -18.51 1.61
C GLY A 50 3.05 -17.11 1.22
N LYS A 51 2.37 -16.45 0.27
CA LYS A 51 2.67 -15.07 -0.13
C LYS A 51 2.41 -14.06 0.98
N ALA A 52 1.31 -14.21 1.73
CA ALA A 52 1.00 -13.36 2.87
C ALA A 52 2.03 -13.50 3.98
N GLN A 53 2.53 -14.72 4.25
CA GLN A 53 3.64 -14.97 5.18
C GLN A 53 4.93 -14.27 4.74
N VAL A 54 5.27 -14.33 3.45
CA VAL A 54 6.43 -13.61 2.90
C VAL A 54 6.28 -12.11 3.14
N VAL A 55 5.13 -11.52 2.80
CA VAL A 55 4.89 -10.08 3.01
C VAL A 55 4.96 -9.72 4.50
N TRP A 56 4.29 -10.48 5.37
CA TRP A 56 4.28 -10.26 6.81
C TRP A 56 5.69 -10.24 7.40
N SER A 57 6.53 -11.21 7.04
CA SER A 57 7.92 -11.31 7.51
C SER A 57 8.83 -10.13 7.10
N LYS A 58 8.40 -9.31 6.14
CA LYS A 58 9.15 -8.15 5.63
C LYS A 58 8.62 -6.81 6.15
N LEU A 59 7.54 -6.82 6.92
CA LEU A 59 7.01 -5.60 7.51
C LEU A 59 7.99 -5.04 8.53
N SER A 60 8.18 -3.72 8.53
CA SER A 60 8.85 -3.05 9.64
C SER A 60 7.98 -3.11 10.89
N GLU A 61 8.54 -2.85 12.06
CA GLU A 61 7.78 -2.77 13.32
C GLU A 61 6.58 -1.81 13.20
N ARG A 62 6.80 -0.62 12.63
CA ARG A 62 5.74 0.38 12.40
C ARG A 62 4.67 -0.09 11.40
N ALA A 63 5.08 -0.77 10.31
CA ALA A 63 4.13 -1.31 9.35
C ALA A 63 3.35 -2.49 9.94
N THR A 64 3.98 -3.31 10.76
CA THR A 64 3.35 -4.41 11.50
C THR A 64 2.28 -3.87 12.44
N ALA A 65 2.61 -2.87 13.26
CA ALA A 65 1.65 -2.25 14.17
C ALA A 65 0.45 -1.61 13.42
N MET A 66 0.69 -0.99 12.26
CA MET A 66 -0.38 -0.49 11.41
C MET A 66 -1.25 -1.59 10.83
N PHE A 67 -0.65 -2.69 10.37
CA PHE A 67 -1.40 -3.83 9.87
C PHE A 67 -2.23 -4.47 10.98
N GLU A 68 -1.66 -4.68 12.17
CA GLU A 68 -2.38 -5.22 13.34
C GLU A 68 -3.61 -4.37 13.67
N LEU A 69 -3.46 -3.05 13.75
CA LEU A 69 -4.58 -2.11 13.97
C LEU A 69 -5.72 -2.31 12.95
N LEU A 70 -5.39 -2.49 11.67
CA LEU A 70 -6.39 -2.65 10.61
C LEU A 70 -6.93 -4.08 10.49
N LEU A 71 -6.19 -5.08 10.97
CA LEU A 71 -6.57 -6.50 10.97
C LEU A 71 -7.47 -6.85 12.15
N ASP A 72 -7.35 -6.14 13.27
CA ASP A 72 -8.17 -6.35 14.47
C ASP A 72 -9.63 -5.90 14.24
N GLU A 73 -9.86 -4.91 13.37
CA GLU A 73 -11.19 -4.43 12.96
C GLU A 73 -11.34 -4.41 11.43
N PRO A 74 -11.45 -5.59 10.77
CA PRO A 74 -11.43 -5.67 9.32
C PRO A 74 -12.65 -5.01 8.69
N GLY A 75 -12.42 -4.24 7.63
CA GLY A 75 -13.42 -3.45 6.93
C GLY A 75 -13.80 -2.13 7.63
N ASN A 76 -13.36 -1.91 8.87
CA ASN A 76 -13.53 -0.62 9.52
C ASN A 76 -12.53 0.40 8.96
N LYS A 77 -13.01 1.60 8.65
CA LYS A 77 -12.21 2.69 8.10
C LYS A 77 -11.58 3.48 9.23
N VAL A 78 -10.26 3.53 9.27
CA VAL A 78 -9.49 4.30 10.27
C VAL A 78 -8.83 5.48 9.58
N SER A 79 -9.00 6.69 10.12
CA SER A 79 -8.42 7.89 9.53
C SER A 79 -6.90 7.92 9.65
N GLY A 80 -6.22 8.58 8.71
CA GLY A 80 -4.77 8.77 8.77
C GLY A 80 -4.32 9.58 10.00
N GLU A 81 -5.14 10.50 10.50
CA GLU A 81 -4.89 11.20 11.78
C GLU A 81 -4.90 10.22 12.95
N GLU A 82 -5.95 9.41 13.06
CA GLU A 82 -6.08 8.42 14.12
C GLU A 82 -4.96 7.37 14.09
N ILE A 83 -4.58 6.89 12.90
CA ILE A 83 -3.45 5.95 12.74
C ILE A 83 -2.14 6.60 13.20
N ALA A 84 -1.91 7.86 12.80
CA ALA A 84 -0.70 8.56 13.17
C ALA A 84 -0.62 8.82 14.68
N ASP A 85 -1.74 9.18 15.31
CA ASP A 85 -1.83 9.43 16.75
C ASP A 85 -1.62 8.14 17.55
N ARG A 86 -2.31 7.04 17.17
CA ARG A 86 -2.20 5.74 17.86
C ARG A 86 -0.80 5.14 17.75
N LEU A 87 -0.14 5.30 16.61
CA LEU A 87 1.16 4.66 16.32
C LEU A 87 2.36 5.60 16.43
N GLY A 88 2.15 6.86 16.83
CA GLY A 88 3.21 7.87 16.95
C GLY A 88 3.98 8.10 15.64
N ILE A 89 3.28 8.18 14.50
CA ILE A 89 3.92 8.32 13.19
C ILE A 89 4.47 9.75 13.01
N PRO A 90 5.77 9.93 12.70
CA PRO A 90 6.33 11.24 12.39
C PRO A 90 5.60 11.90 11.21
N ASN A 91 5.39 13.23 11.29
CA ASN A 91 4.64 14.02 10.31
C ASN A 91 3.12 13.72 10.24
N GLY A 92 2.55 13.06 11.26
CA GLY A 92 1.10 12.88 11.38
C GLY A 92 0.52 12.10 10.21
N LYS A 93 -0.67 12.50 9.74
CA LYS A 93 -1.37 11.87 8.60
C LYS A 93 -0.55 11.79 7.31
N TYR A 94 0.38 12.73 7.10
CA TYR A 94 1.24 12.74 5.90
C TYR A 94 2.31 11.65 5.94
N GLY A 95 2.63 11.11 7.13
CA GLY A 95 3.57 10.00 7.30
C GLY A 95 2.96 8.63 7.06
N VAL A 96 1.63 8.49 7.13
CA VAL A 96 0.91 7.20 7.03
C VAL A 96 1.15 6.52 5.68
N ALA A 97 1.03 7.28 4.58
CA ALA A 97 1.28 6.75 3.23
C ALA A 97 2.73 6.23 3.08
N GLY A 98 3.69 6.86 3.75
CA GLY A 98 5.09 6.43 3.76
C GLY A 98 5.30 5.07 4.42
N VAL A 99 4.50 4.73 5.44
CA VAL A 99 4.54 3.41 6.09
C VAL A 99 4.10 2.30 5.11
N LEU A 100 3.19 2.59 4.19
CA LEU A 100 2.64 1.63 3.23
C LEU A 100 3.48 1.45 1.96
N ALA A 101 4.44 2.33 1.69
CA ALA A 101 5.27 2.26 0.49
C ALA A 101 6.06 0.94 0.39
N TRP A 102 6.66 0.48 1.50
CA TRP A 102 7.44 -0.75 1.54
C TRP A 102 6.57 -2.03 1.54
N PRO A 103 5.49 -2.12 2.35
CA PRO A 103 4.50 -3.20 2.22
C PRO A 103 3.96 -3.35 0.80
N GLY A 104 3.66 -2.24 0.12
CA GLY A 104 3.19 -2.26 -1.27
C GLY A 104 4.22 -2.86 -2.23
N ARG A 105 5.51 -2.57 -2.04
CA ARG A 105 6.58 -3.17 -2.84
C ARG A 105 6.69 -4.68 -2.64
N HIS A 106 6.62 -5.17 -1.40
CA HIS A 106 6.68 -6.61 -1.12
C HIS A 106 5.46 -7.36 -1.60
N ALA A 107 4.27 -6.78 -1.47
CA ALA A 107 3.05 -7.37 -2.03
C ALA A 107 3.17 -7.50 -3.56
N ASN A 108 3.60 -6.44 -4.25
CA ASN A 108 3.80 -6.48 -5.69
C ASN A 108 4.85 -7.51 -6.11
N ALA A 109 5.94 -7.67 -5.33
CA ALA A 109 6.98 -8.66 -5.61
C ALA A 109 6.47 -10.11 -5.55
N VAL A 110 5.39 -10.38 -4.81
CA VAL A 110 4.72 -11.69 -4.77
C VAL A 110 3.49 -11.77 -5.68
N GLY A 111 3.30 -10.77 -6.56
CA GLY A 111 2.20 -10.73 -7.52
C GLY A 111 0.84 -10.44 -6.88
N ARG A 112 0.80 -9.66 -5.79
CA ARG A 112 -0.41 -9.27 -5.07
C ARG A 112 -0.49 -7.76 -4.86
N PRO A 113 -1.71 -7.16 -4.83
CA PRO A 113 -1.85 -5.74 -4.56
C PRO A 113 -1.50 -5.44 -3.09
N LEU A 114 -1.29 -4.15 -2.77
CA LEU A 114 -1.19 -3.70 -1.38
C LEU A 114 -2.42 -4.22 -0.59
N PRO A 115 -2.24 -4.89 0.56
CA PRO A 115 -3.36 -5.42 1.35
C PRO A 115 -4.27 -4.33 1.93
N VAL A 116 -3.72 -3.16 2.20
CA VAL A 116 -4.41 -1.99 2.74
C VAL A 116 -5.04 -1.19 1.61
N GLN A 117 -6.33 -0.92 1.75
CA GLN A 117 -7.11 -0.04 0.90
C GLN A 117 -7.18 1.35 1.52
N TYR A 118 -7.39 2.37 0.68
CA TYR A 118 -7.60 3.74 1.14
C TYR A 118 -8.61 4.48 0.28
N ASP A 119 -9.19 5.53 0.85
CA ASP A 119 -9.88 6.60 0.14
C ASP A 119 -9.36 7.95 0.63
N ASP A 120 -9.52 9.00 -0.17
CA ASP A 120 -9.00 10.34 0.15
C ASP A 120 -9.76 11.04 1.29
N GLY A 121 -10.82 10.41 1.81
CA GLY A 121 -11.73 11.01 2.77
C GLY A 121 -12.51 12.20 2.20
N PRO A 122 -13.20 12.96 3.06
CA PRO A 122 -13.85 14.21 2.66
C PRO A 122 -12.82 15.29 2.30
N VAL A 123 -13.20 16.23 1.42
CA VAL A 123 -12.34 17.36 1.02
C VAL A 123 -11.87 18.14 2.26
N GLY A 124 -10.54 18.29 2.40
CA GLY A 124 -9.91 18.93 3.56
C GLY A 124 -9.75 18.03 4.79
N GLY A 125 -10.19 16.78 4.71
CA GLY A 125 -10.08 15.77 5.76
C GLY A 125 -8.80 14.93 5.67
N SER A 126 -8.87 13.73 6.23
CA SER A 126 -7.80 12.74 6.20
C SER A 126 -8.22 11.53 5.41
N ALA A 127 -7.29 10.97 4.64
CA ALA A 127 -7.48 9.68 3.99
C ALA A 127 -7.87 8.61 5.04
N SER A 128 -8.80 7.74 4.66
CA SER A 128 -9.21 6.61 5.49
C SER A 128 -8.59 5.32 4.97
N TYR A 129 -8.15 4.45 5.87
CA TYR A 129 -7.47 3.20 5.54
C TYR A 129 -8.22 2.02 6.16
N TRP A 130 -8.25 0.89 5.46
CA TRP A 130 -8.85 -0.34 5.95
C TRP A 130 -8.27 -1.57 5.24
N ILE A 131 -8.47 -2.76 5.82
CA ILE A 131 -8.21 -4.04 5.14
C ILE A 131 -9.55 -4.75 4.98
N ALA A 132 -9.85 -5.20 3.76
CA ALA A 132 -11.08 -5.95 3.50
C ALA A 132 -11.13 -7.26 4.32
N PRO A 133 -12.30 -7.72 4.79
CA PRO A 133 -12.39 -8.93 5.63
C PRO A 133 -11.74 -10.19 5.04
N ALA A 134 -11.85 -10.40 3.72
CA ALA A 134 -11.20 -11.54 3.06
C ALA A 134 -9.66 -11.43 3.12
N THR A 135 -9.11 -10.25 2.82
CA THR A 135 -7.66 -10.00 2.93
C THR A 135 -7.19 -10.10 4.38
N ALA A 136 -8.01 -9.66 5.35
CA ALA A 136 -7.65 -9.76 6.76
C ALA A 136 -7.56 -11.23 7.22
N ALA A 137 -8.45 -12.10 6.75
CA ALA A 137 -8.44 -13.52 7.10
C ALA A 137 -7.13 -14.22 6.71
N ILE A 138 -6.61 -13.95 5.49
CA ILE A 138 -5.36 -14.58 5.02
C ILE A 138 -4.14 -14.02 5.77
N PHE A 139 -4.11 -12.72 6.08
CA PHE A 139 -3.01 -12.11 6.83
C PHE A 139 -3.02 -12.49 8.32
N ASN A 140 -4.19 -12.66 8.94
CA ASN A 140 -4.30 -13.20 10.30
C ASN A 140 -3.82 -14.66 10.36
N SER A 141 -4.10 -15.45 9.32
CA SER A 141 -3.57 -16.81 9.20
C SER A 141 -2.05 -16.81 9.05
N ALA A 142 -1.51 -15.90 8.24
CA ALA A 142 -0.06 -15.73 8.06
C ALA A 142 0.65 -15.33 9.37
N ARG A 143 0.13 -14.32 10.08
CA ARG A 143 0.60 -13.89 11.41
C ARG A 143 0.60 -15.04 12.41
N SER A 144 -0.50 -15.80 12.47
CA SER A 144 -0.65 -16.92 13.42
C SER A 144 0.33 -18.05 13.13
N ALA A 145 0.57 -18.36 11.85
CA ALA A 145 1.53 -19.39 11.44
C ALA A 145 2.98 -19.02 11.80
N ILE A 146 3.34 -17.73 11.70
CA ILE A 146 4.69 -17.25 12.04
C ILE A 146 4.86 -17.21 13.57
N ASN A 147 3.91 -16.62 14.30
CA ASN A 147 4.01 -16.47 15.76
C ASN A 147 3.84 -17.81 16.51
N GLY A 148 3.06 -18.74 15.95
CA GLY A 148 2.88 -20.09 16.50
C GLY A 148 4.08 -21.03 16.26
N GLY A 149 5.05 -20.62 15.44
CA GLY A 149 6.27 -21.39 15.13
C GLY A 149 7.39 -21.23 16.17
N GLU A 150 7.35 -20.22 17.03
CA GLU A 150 8.38 -19.94 18.06
C GLU A 150 8.19 -20.75 19.36
N GLY A 151 7.31 -21.76 19.36
CA GLY A 151 6.96 -22.56 20.55
C GLY A 151 7.50 -24.00 20.60
N ASN A 152 8.43 -24.40 19.71
CA ASN A 152 9.02 -25.75 19.77
C ASN A 152 10.46 -25.79 19.22
N ALA A 153 11.42 -25.41 20.05
CA ALA A 153 12.83 -25.77 19.94
C ALA A 153 13.47 -25.77 21.34
#